data_AF-A0A9Q9BMH8-F1
#
_entry.id   AF-A0A9Q9BMH8-F1
#
_cell.length_a   1.000
_cell.length_b   1.000
_cell.length_c   1.000
_cell.angle_alpha   90.00
_cell.angle_beta   90.00
_cell.angle_gamma   90.00
#
_symmetry.space_group_name_H-M   'P 1'
#
loop_
_entity.id
_entity.type
_entity.pdbx_description
1 polymer ?
#
loop_
_entity_poly.entity_id
_entity_poly.type
_entity_poly.pdbx_seq_one_letter_code
_entity_poly.pdbx_strand_id
1 'polypeptide(L)' 'MTIQDFIKTHNTDFDKYRAKPDWKGYKVYLVWLKAQEGACVGYPQYALEKDNKIRLSTLEETIAIMKTNIHDTDD' A
#
# COMPACT_ATOMS: atom_id res chain seq x y z
N MET A 1 14.48 6.55 3.02
CA MET A 1 14.30 5.09 2.80
C MET A 1 13.40 4.91 1.59
N THR A 2 13.68 3.98 0.68
CA THR A 2 12.83 3.74 -0.50
C THR A 2 11.86 2.59 -0.25
N ILE A 3 10.77 2.50 -1.02
CA ILE A 3 9.84 1.36 -0.91
C ILE A 3 10.54 0.03 -1.22
N GLN A 4 11.54 0.01 -2.10
CA GLN A 4 12.33 -1.19 -2.38
C GLN A 4 13.13 -1.64 -1.14
N ASP A 5 13.68 -0.68 -0.40
CA ASP A 5 14.39 -0.94 0.86
C ASP A 5 13.42 -1.48 1.93
N PHE A 6 12.24 -0.85 2.04
CA PHE A 6 11.16 -1.30 2.93
C PHE A 6 10.74 -2.74 2.68
N ILE A 7 10.48 -3.11 1.41
CA ILE A 7 10.10 -4.48 1.06
C ILE A 7 11.24 -5.47 1.35
N LYS A 8 12.50 -5.08 1.12
CA LYS A 8 13.66 -5.93 1.46
C LYS A 8 13.80 -6.15 2.96
N THR A 9 13.58 -5.12 3.79
CA THR A 9 13.61 -5.24 5.25
C THR A 9 12.48 -6.13 5.77
N HIS A 10 11.32 -6.09 5.12
CA HIS A 10 10.13 -6.88 5.48
C HIS A 10 9.87 -8.05 4.52
N ASN A 11 10.93 -8.63 3.94
CA ASN A 11 10.83 -9.63 2.87
C ASN A 11 10.22 -10.98 3.30
N THR A 12 10.09 -11.20 4.60
CA THR A 12 9.35 -12.32 5.21
C THR A 12 7.86 -12.18 4.97
N ASP A 13 7.36 -10.94 4.98
CA ASP A 13 5.96 -10.61 4.95
C ASP A 13 5.53 -10.14 3.56
N PHE A 14 6.35 -9.33 2.87
CA PHE A 14 6.01 -8.73 1.58
C PHE A 14 7.03 -9.08 0.49
N ASP A 15 6.54 -9.35 -0.71
CA ASP A 15 7.40 -9.69 -1.85
C ASP A 15 7.26 -8.69 -3.02
N LYS A 16 6.10 -8.04 -3.12
CA LYS A 16 5.75 -7.15 -4.25
C LYS A 16 5.11 -5.86 -3.76
N TYR A 17 5.24 -4.81 -4.56
CA TYR A 17 4.53 -3.55 -4.38
C TYR A 17 4.11 -2.93 -5.72
N ARG A 18 3.08 -2.09 -5.69
CA ARG A 18 2.61 -1.28 -6.83
C ARG A 18 2.33 0.14 -6.37
N ALA A 19 2.91 1.11 -7.05
CA ALA A 19 2.61 2.52 -6.81
C ALA A 19 1.13 2.83 -7.14
N LYS A 20 0.53 3.68 -6.32
CA LYS A 20 -0.84 4.18 -6.44
C LYS A 20 -0.83 5.71 -6.48
N PRO A 21 -1.92 6.36 -6.90
CA PRO A 21 -2.04 7.81 -6.81
C PRO A 21 -1.74 8.29 -5.40
N ASP A 22 -1.08 9.44 -5.31
CA ASP A 22 -0.76 10.07 -4.05
C ASP A 22 -2.05 10.41 -3.29
N TRP A 23 -2.03 10.25 -1.97
CA TRP A 23 -3.19 10.49 -1.11
C TRP A 23 -2.81 11.42 0.03
N LYS A 24 -3.44 12.60 0.12
CA LYS A 24 -3.19 13.61 1.18
C LYS A 24 -1.70 13.96 1.37
N GLY A 25 -0.95 14.02 0.27
CA GLY A 25 0.49 14.31 0.28
C GLY A 25 1.37 13.14 0.73
N TYR A 26 0.82 11.92 0.80
CA TYR A 26 1.57 10.67 0.93
C TYR A 26 1.72 10.00 -0.42
N LYS A 27 2.90 9.46 -0.72
CA LYS A 27 3.00 8.47 -1.80
C LYS A 27 2.45 7.15 -1.28
N VAL A 28 1.62 6.51 -2.08
CA VAL A 28 0.91 5.28 -1.69
C VAL A 28 1.44 4.10 -2.49
N TYR A 29 1.74 3.02 -1.80
CA TYR A 29 2.15 1.76 -2.43
C TYR A 29 1.23 0.64 -1.94
N LEU A 30 0.54 -0.03 -2.85
CA LEU A 30 -0.12 -1.29 -2.55
C LEU A 30 0.96 -2.36 -2.35
N VAL A 31 0.99 -3.02 -1.20
CA VAL A 31 1.96 -4.08 -0.88
C VAL A 31 1.26 -5.42 -0.76
N TRP A 32 1.89 -6.48 -1.28
CA TRP A 32 1.32 -7.82 -1.27
C TRP A 32 2.03 -8.71 -0.26
N LEU A 33 1.21 -9.36 0.58
CA LEU A 33 1.69 -10.36 1.52
C LEU A 33 2.11 -11.62 0.79
N LYS A 34 3.33 -12.10 1.06
CA LYS A 34 3.90 -13.30 0.45
C LYS A 34 3.08 -14.55 0.77
N ALA A 35 2.57 -14.64 1.99
CA ALA A 35 1.68 -15.72 2.43
C ALA A 35 0.34 -15.76 1.69
N GLN A 36 -0.02 -14.69 0.99
CA GLN A 36 -1.28 -14.55 0.26
C GLN A 36 -1.06 -14.45 -1.25
N GLU A 37 0.11 -14.85 -1.74
CA GLU A 37 0.37 -14.90 -3.18
C GLU A 37 -0.64 -15.83 -3.88
N GLY A 38 -1.46 -15.26 -4.79
CA GLY A 38 -2.52 -15.98 -5.49
C GLY A 38 -3.85 -16.07 -4.73
N ALA A 39 -3.92 -15.60 -3.48
CA ALA A 39 -5.14 -15.54 -2.69
C ALA A 39 -5.77 -14.14 -2.78
N CYS A 40 -6.96 -14.04 -3.36
CA CYS A 40 -7.76 -12.80 -3.31
C CYS A 40 -8.49 -12.70 -1.94
N VAL A 41 -7.75 -12.88 -0.85
CA VAL A 41 -8.31 -13.06 0.49
C VAL A 41 -7.68 -12.06 1.45
N GLY A 42 -8.49 -11.18 2.04
CA GLY A 42 -8.05 -10.11 2.93
C GLY A 42 -8.22 -8.71 2.32
N TYR A 43 -8.14 -7.68 3.17
CA TYR A 43 -8.15 -6.30 2.69
C TYR A 43 -6.75 -5.93 2.17
N PRO A 44 -6.62 -5.10 1.11
CA PRO A 44 -5.34 -4.64 0.62
C PRO A 44 -4.61 -3.83 1.67
N GLN A 45 -3.31 -4.07 1.76
CA GLN A 45 -2.42 -3.36 2.65
C GLN A 45 -1.66 -2.30 1.87
N TYR A 46 -1.58 -1.08 2.42
CA TYR A 46 -0.82 0.00 1.80
C TYR A 46 0.39 0.38 2.64
N ALA A 47 1.50 0.69 1.98
CA ALA A 47 2.61 1.42 2.56
C ALA A 47 2.51 2.90 2.16
N LEU A 48 2.66 3.77 3.14
CA LEU A 48 2.57 5.22 3.00
C LEU A 48 3.96 5.82 3.22
N GLU A 49 4.44 6.57 2.23
CA GLU A 49 5.68 7.32 2.31
C GLU A 49 5.39 8.81 2.44
N LYS A 50 6.00 9.44 3.44
CA LYS A 50 6.05 10.89 3.60
C LYS A 50 7.31 11.28 4.37
N ASP A 51 7.95 12.38 3.97
CA ASP A 51 9.18 12.87 4.60
C ASP A 51 10.27 11.79 4.74
N ASN A 52 10.46 10.98 3.67
CA ASN A 52 11.39 9.85 3.61
C ASN A 52 11.16 8.71 4.64
N LYS A 53 10.02 8.72 5.33
CA LYS A 53 9.59 7.65 6.24
C LYS A 53 8.49 6.83 5.60
N ILE A 54 8.61 5.51 5.69
CA ILE A 54 7.64 4.56 5.17
C ILE A 54 7.03 3.79 6.35
N ARG A 55 5.71 3.68 6.36
CA ARG A 55 4.97 2.85 7.32
C ARG A 55 3.78 2.19 6.65
N LEU A 56 3.22 1.18 7.29
CA LEU A 56 1.95 0.61 6.87
C LEU A 56 0.79 1.57 7.20
N SER A 57 -0.24 1.56 6.37
CA SER A 57 -1.49 2.25 6.61
C SER A 57 -2.24 1.60 7.78
N THR A 58 -2.98 2.41 8.54
CA THR A 58 -4.00 1.87 9.44
C THR A 58 -5.21 1.38 8.65
N LEU A 59 -6.10 0.62 9.30
CA LEU A 59 -7.35 0.18 8.68
C LEU A 59 -8.19 1.35 8.16
N GLU A 60 -8.30 2.43 8.94
CA GLU A 60 -9.06 3.63 8.56
C GLU A 60 -8.44 4.32 7.33
N GLU A 61 -7.12 4.43 7.27
CA GLU A 61 -6.41 5.00 6.12
C GLU A 61 -6.59 4.13 4.87
N THR A 62 -6.48 2.80 5.01
CA THR A 62 -6.75 1.85 3.94
C THR A 62 -8.15 2.06 3.36
N ILE A 63 -9.18 2.14 4.22
CA ILE A 63 -10.56 2.37 3.79
C ILE A 63 -10.70 3.72 3.09
N ALA A 64 -10.05 4.78 3.59
CA ALA A 64 -10.11 6.10 2.98
C ALA A 64 -9.43 6.13 1.60
N ILE A 65 -8.28 5.47 1.45
CA ILE A 65 -7.55 5.33 0.18
C ILE A 65 -8.39 4.56 -0.83
N MET A 66 -9.03 3.46 -0.42
CA MET A 66 -9.96 2.71 -1.28
C MET A 66 -11.12 3.58 -1.76
N LYS A 67 -11.80 4.27 -0.86
CA LYS A 67 -12.92 5.16 -1.20
C LYS A 67 -12.53 6.24 -2.19
N THR A 68 -11.31 6.77 -2.07
CA THR A 68 -10.76 7.75 -3.01
C THR A 68 -10.55 7.14 -4.39
N ASN A 69 -10.03 5.90 -4.47
CA ASN A 69 -9.82 5.20 -5.74
C ASN A 69 -11.12 4.72 -6.42
N ILE A 70 -12.25 4.64 -5.70
CA ILE A 70 -13.54 4.22 -6.27
C ILE A 70 -14.23 5.38 -7.01
N HIS A 71 -13.90 6.63 -6.68
CA HIS A 71 -14.54 7.81 -7.30
C HIS A 71 -14.00 8.16 -8.70
N ASP A 72 -13.05 7.36 -9.24
CA ASP A 72 -12.40 7.60 -10.54
C ASP A 72 -12.99 6.69 -11.66
N THR A 73 -14.16 6.07 -11.44
CA THR A 73 -14.78 5.14 -12.43
C THR A 73 -16.27 5.37 -12.62
N ASP A 74 -16.75 6.59 -12.44
CA ASP A 74 -18.12 6.99 -12.83
C ASP A 74 -18.03 8.28 -13.66
N ASP A 75 -17.68 8.12 -14.94
CA ASP A 75 -18.03 9.01 -16.06
C ASP A 75 -18.17 8.16 -17.34
#